data_AF-A0A7S0DT71-F1
#
_entry.id   AF-A0A7S0DT71-F1
#
_cell.length_a   1.000
_cell.length_b   1.000
_cell.length_c   1.000
_cell.angle_alpha   90.00
_cell.angle_beta   90.00
_cell.angle_gamma   90.00
#
_symmetry.space_group_name_H-M   'P 1'
#
loop_
_entity.id
_entity.type
_entity.pdbx_description
1 polymer ?
#
loop_
_entity_poly.entity_id
_entity_poly.type
_entity_poly.pdbx_seq_one_letter_code
_entity_poly.pdbx_strand_id
1 'polypeptide(L)'
;KTTTTSHPASISSTTRGLSAPTASHTRPTGPTGPSEPDPGPGSPFFFLWASPDNPYESESTTTSPPGMVVDNRIFEVLLSLPIWLMVYFCHSNVLDLYRKMPKSHKWAFPWLIHLAMGLAAVVSIVFGYARTHHIAPQDVTGNAFVGLNIISNSERIGLLIFAVVALGKIPETIRSLRSLVGRIAMEVMDIESIMDTTEILEVIASPMLLASATIIALTIRDLAKITDLLGSSSGVLLSLVLPGLVYAAIYSTPYLDIKDHDKRWNGHRLGGFSIATFGVGLGTIGFLATVFSW
;
A
#
# COMPACT_ATOMS: atom_id res chain seq x y z
N LYS A 1 11.09 -5.40 56.26
CA LYS A 1 12.45 -5.48 55.70
C LYS A 1 12.53 -4.48 54.55
N THR A 2 13.12 -3.34 54.84
CA THR A 2 13.20 -2.17 53.97
C THR A 2 14.50 -2.29 53.19
N THR A 3 14.42 -2.42 51.87
CA THR A 3 15.62 -2.47 51.02
C THR A 3 15.58 -1.26 50.10
N THR A 4 16.24 -0.21 50.55
CA THR A 4 16.63 0.97 49.79
C THR A 4 17.83 0.61 48.92
N THR A 5 17.69 0.72 47.60
CA THR A 5 18.80 0.72 46.65
C THR A 5 18.77 1.99 45.83
N SER A 6 19.63 2.92 46.24
CA SER A 6 20.07 4.10 45.51
C SER A 6 21.18 3.73 44.52
N HIS A 7 21.15 4.27 43.30
CA HIS A 7 22.34 4.67 42.53
C HIS A 7 21.96 5.53 41.31
N PRO A 8 22.90 6.31 40.73
CA PRO A 8 22.71 7.74 40.51
C PRO A 8 22.62 8.13 39.03
N ALA A 9 22.04 9.31 38.81
CA ALA A 9 22.04 10.05 37.57
C ALA A 9 23.44 10.58 37.23
N SER A 10 23.86 10.42 35.98
CA SER A 10 25.00 11.10 35.39
C SER A 10 24.92 10.96 33.86
N ILE A 11 24.23 11.89 33.19
CA ILE A 11 24.39 12.11 31.75
C ILE A 11 24.87 13.54 31.55
N SER A 12 26.12 13.62 31.10
CA SER A 12 26.87 14.82 30.77
C SER A 12 26.26 15.56 29.58
N SER A 13 26.11 16.86 29.77
CA SER A 13 25.86 17.88 28.76
C SER A 13 26.98 17.95 27.73
N THR A 14 26.67 17.76 26.44
CA THR A 14 27.55 18.15 25.35
C THR A 14 27.03 19.41 24.67
N THR A 15 27.93 20.37 24.61
CA THR A 15 27.77 21.79 24.37
C THR A 15 27.46 22.11 22.91
N ARG A 16 26.49 23.00 22.71
CA ARG A 16 26.25 23.72 21.45
C ARG A 16 27.48 24.56 21.08
N GLY A 17 27.90 24.46 19.83
CA GLY A 17 28.83 25.40 19.24
C GLY A 17 28.71 25.38 17.72
N LEU A 18 27.90 26.27 17.15
CA LEU A 18 27.95 26.60 15.73
C LEU A 18 27.70 28.10 15.59
N SER A 19 28.81 28.77 15.33
CA SER A 19 29.01 30.17 15.06
C SER A 19 28.52 30.53 13.65
N ALA A 20 27.83 31.67 13.55
CA ALA A 20 27.70 32.42 12.30
C ALA A 20 28.99 33.22 12.03
N PRO A 21 29.31 33.51 10.75
CA PRO A 21 29.46 34.92 10.40
C PRO A 21 28.92 35.31 9.00
N THR A 22 28.14 36.39 9.02
CA THR A 22 28.31 37.65 8.29
C THR A 22 28.71 37.67 6.80
N ALA A 23 27.71 38.05 5.99
CA ALA A 23 27.65 38.97 4.84
C ALA A 23 28.94 39.42 4.09
N SER A 24 28.84 39.45 2.75
CA SER A 24 29.29 40.61 1.96
C SER A 24 28.57 40.72 0.60
N HIS A 25 28.32 41.98 0.23
CA HIS A 25 27.71 42.49 -1.00
C HIS A 25 28.51 42.17 -2.27
N THR A 26 27.83 41.96 -3.40
CA THR A 26 28.06 42.75 -4.64
C THR A 26 26.97 42.49 -5.70
N ARG A 27 26.37 43.56 -6.20
CA ARG A 27 25.58 43.67 -7.44
C ARG A 27 26.53 44.33 -8.47
N PRO A 28 26.56 43.93 -9.75
CA PRO A 28 25.91 44.79 -10.75
C PRO A 28 25.33 44.08 -12.00
N THR A 29 24.26 44.69 -12.51
CA THR A 29 23.83 44.92 -13.91
C THR A 29 24.24 43.99 -15.05
N GLY A 30 23.24 43.59 -15.85
CA GLY A 30 23.41 43.29 -17.28
C GLY A 30 22.21 42.56 -17.90
N PRO A 31 21.41 43.21 -18.76
CA PRO A 31 20.37 42.56 -19.55
C PRO A 31 20.97 42.01 -20.85
N THR A 32 20.84 40.71 -21.09
CA THR A 32 21.09 40.09 -22.40
C THR A 32 19.87 39.25 -22.76
N GLY A 33 19.33 39.53 -23.94
CA GLY A 33 18.08 38.97 -24.47
C GLY A 33 18.12 37.46 -24.76
N PRO A 34 17.03 36.93 -25.34
CA PRO A 34 16.86 35.50 -25.54
C PRO A 34 17.70 35.03 -26.72
N SER A 35 18.69 34.18 -26.45
CA SER A 35 19.32 33.35 -27.47
C SER A 35 18.60 32.00 -27.48
N GLU A 36 17.87 31.74 -28.57
CA GLU A 36 17.38 30.41 -28.93
C GLU A 36 18.55 29.42 -28.96
N PRO A 37 18.44 28.25 -28.30
CA PRO A 37 19.39 27.17 -28.51
C PRO A 37 19.04 26.41 -29.79
N ASP A 38 19.91 26.54 -30.80
CA ASP A 38 19.98 25.61 -31.93
C ASP A 38 20.13 24.16 -31.42
N PRO A 39 19.31 23.20 -31.88
CA PRO A 39 19.49 21.79 -31.58
C PRO A 39 20.63 21.23 -32.44
N GLY A 40 21.83 21.17 -31.85
CA GLY A 40 22.96 20.43 -32.40
C GLY A 40 22.73 18.91 -32.34
N PRO A 41 23.31 18.13 -33.28
CA PRO A 41 23.05 16.71 -33.43
C PRO A 41 23.97 15.88 -32.53
N GLY A 42 23.40 14.92 -31.81
CA GLY A 42 24.17 13.80 -31.27
C GLY A 42 23.83 13.42 -29.83
N SER A 43 22.89 12.50 -29.67
CA SER A 43 23.15 11.16 -29.07
C SER A 43 21.84 10.38 -28.89
N PRO A 44 21.92 9.04 -28.90
CA PRO A 44 20.80 8.14 -29.19
C PRO A 44 20.05 7.71 -27.92
N PHE A 45 18.91 7.04 -28.09
CA PHE A 45 17.97 6.54 -27.08
C PHE A 45 16.84 7.49 -26.65
N PHE A 46 15.92 7.72 -27.58
CA PHE A 46 14.50 7.90 -27.25
C PHE A 46 13.70 6.93 -28.12
N PHE A 47 13.31 5.78 -27.56
CA PHE A 47 12.18 5.05 -28.10
C PHE A 47 10.93 5.78 -27.63
N LEU A 48 10.32 6.51 -28.57
CA LEU A 48 8.92 6.86 -28.53
C LEU A 48 8.11 5.60 -28.17
N TRP A 49 7.40 5.65 -27.05
CA TRP A 49 6.16 4.90 -26.92
C TRP A 49 5.04 5.93 -26.94
N ALA A 50 4.80 6.50 -28.12
CA ALA A 50 3.48 6.98 -28.45
C ALA A 50 2.63 5.71 -28.57
N SER A 51 1.65 5.54 -27.67
CA SER A 51 0.52 4.69 -27.98
C SER A 51 -0.04 5.22 -29.30
N PRO A 52 -0.20 4.40 -30.35
CA PRO A 52 -0.80 4.90 -31.56
C PRO A 52 -2.20 5.36 -31.19
N ASP A 53 -2.45 6.66 -31.37
CA ASP A 53 -3.76 7.15 -31.70
C ASP A 53 -4.35 6.15 -32.69
N ASN A 54 -5.51 5.61 -32.36
CA ASN A 54 -6.24 4.75 -33.26
C ASN A 54 -7.19 5.68 -34.05
N PRO A 55 -6.81 6.21 -35.25
CA PRO A 55 -7.65 7.14 -36.01
C PRO A 55 -8.87 6.45 -36.67
N TYR A 56 -9.31 5.31 -36.15
CA TYR A 56 -10.41 4.50 -36.69
C TYR A 56 -11.62 4.41 -35.74
N GLU A 57 -11.92 5.46 -34.97
CA GLU A 57 -13.32 5.72 -34.61
C GLU A 57 -14.00 6.51 -35.74
N SER A 58 -14.09 5.87 -36.90
CA SER A 58 -15.11 6.21 -37.88
C SER A 58 -16.45 5.77 -37.30
N GLU A 59 -17.32 6.76 -37.11
CA GLU A 59 -18.71 6.73 -36.65
C GLU A 59 -19.58 5.79 -37.52
N SER A 60 -19.34 4.48 -37.43
CA SER A 60 -20.21 3.48 -38.03
C SER A 60 -21.33 3.21 -37.05
N THR A 61 -22.45 3.90 -37.27
CA THR A 61 -23.73 3.70 -36.59
C THR A 61 -24.30 2.35 -37.04
N THR A 62 -23.66 1.26 -36.62
CA THR A 62 -24.15 -0.09 -36.84
C THR A 62 -25.08 -0.39 -35.70
N THR A 63 -26.39 -0.35 -35.97
CA THR A 63 -27.43 -0.82 -35.06
C THR A 63 -27.18 -2.29 -34.76
N SER A 64 -26.42 -2.56 -33.71
CA SER A 64 -26.29 -3.89 -33.13
C SER A 64 -27.66 -4.31 -32.60
N PRO A 65 -28.02 -5.60 -32.73
CA PRO A 65 -29.25 -6.12 -32.14
C PRO A 65 -29.25 -5.82 -30.64
N PRO A 66 -30.42 -5.69 -29.99
CA PRO A 66 -30.54 -5.45 -28.56
C PRO A 66 -30.08 -6.69 -27.79
N GLY A 67 -28.77 -6.93 -27.82
CA GLY A 67 -28.06 -7.83 -26.94
C GLY A 67 -28.11 -7.24 -25.55
N MET A 68 -28.35 -8.13 -24.59
CA MET A 68 -28.38 -7.85 -23.17
C MET A 68 -27.10 -7.10 -22.78
N VAL A 69 -27.17 -5.77 -22.69
CA VAL A 69 -26.12 -4.93 -22.10
C VAL A 69 -26.18 -5.23 -20.61
N VAL A 70 -25.53 -6.33 -20.20
CA VAL A 70 -25.21 -6.54 -18.79
C VAL A 70 -24.38 -5.33 -18.40
N ASP A 71 -24.84 -4.56 -17.41
CA ASP A 71 -24.17 -3.34 -16.95
C ASP A 71 -22.74 -3.67 -16.51
N ASN A 72 -21.78 -3.46 -17.42
CA ASN A 72 -20.33 -3.67 -17.20
C ASN A 72 -19.81 -2.91 -15.98
N ARG A 73 -20.55 -1.90 -15.50
CA ARG A 73 -20.26 -1.10 -14.30
C ARG A 73 -20.13 -1.93 -13.04
N ILE A 74 -20.99 -2.93 -12.83
CA ILE A 74 -20.91 -3.77 -11.61
C ILE A 74 -19.62 -4.59 -11.64
N PHE A 75 -19.25 -5.09 -12.83
CA PHE A 75 -18.03 -5.86 -13.02
C PHE A 75 -16.78 -4.99 -12.80
N GLU A 76 -16.77 -3.77 -13.32
CA GLU A 76 -15.70 -2.78 -13.07
C GLU A 76 -15.54 -2.47 -11.57
N VAL A 77 -16.66 -2.28 -10.86
CA VAL A 77 -16.63 -2.06 -9.41
C VAL A 77 -16.05 -3.29 -8.69
N LEU A 78 -16.47 -4.50 -9.05
CA LEU A 78 -15.95 -5.73 -8.45
C LEU A 78 -14.45 -5.92 -8.73
N LEU A 79 -13.97 -5.57 -9.93
CA LEU A 79 -12.55 -5.62 -10.26
C LEU A 79 -11.71 -4.57 -9.51
N SER A 80 -12.30 -3.41 -9.18
CA SER A 80 -11.62 -2.38 -8.38
C SER A 80 -11.59 -2.68 -6.88
N LEU A 81 -12.52 -3.52 -6.38
CA LEU A 81 -12.71 -3.79 -4.96
C LEU A 81 -11.43 -4.30 -4.25
N PRO A 82 -10.64 -5.21 -4.84
CA PRO A 82 -9.38 -5.65 -4.23
C PRO A 82 -8.37 -4.54 -3.99
N ILE A 83 -8.32 -3.53 -4.87
CA ILE A 83 -7.46 -2.34 -4.69
C ILE A 83 -7.94 -1.56 -3.47
N TRP A 84 -9.26 -1.35 -3.35
CA TRP A 84 -9.85 -0.70 -2.18
C TRP A 84 -9.50 -1.46 -0.91
N LEU A 85 -9.68 -2.78 -0.87
CA LEU A 85 -9.33 -3.60 0.30
C LEU A 85 -7.85 -3.47 0.69
N MET A 86 -6.95 -3.33 -0.29
CA MET A 86 -5.54 -3.09 -0.04
C MET A 86 -5.28 -1.70 0.56
N VAL A 87 -5.93 -0.64 0.05
CA VAL A 87 -5.78 0.73 0.59
C VAL A 87 -6.18 0.78 2.07
N TYR A 88 -7.21 0.02 2.45
CA TYR A 88 -7.67 -0.09 3.84
C TYR A 88 -7.01 -1.23 4.62
N PHE A 89 -5.87 -1.72 4.15
CA PHE A 89 -5.13 -2.77 4.83
C PHE A 89 -4.40 -2.22 6.08
N CYS A 90 -5.14 -2.03 7.17
CA CYS A 90 -4.61 -1.65 8.48
C CYS A 90 -4.62 -2.80 9.51
N HIS A 91 -5.20 -3.94 9.14
CA HIS A 91 -5.51 -5.06 10.03
C HIS A 91 -4.29 -5.60 10.78
N SER A 92 -3.11 -5.61 10.15
CA SER A 92 -1.86 -6.08 10.78
C SER A 92 -1.40 -5.21 11.95
N ASN A 93 -1.64 -3.90 11.89
CA ASN A 93 -1.14 -2.94 12.89
C ASN A 93 -2.15 -2.66 14.01
N VAL A 94 -3.44 -2.87 13.74
CA VAL A 94 -4.54 -2.59 14.67
C VAL A 94 -4.39 -3.36 15.98
N LEU A 95 -3.96 -4.63 15.94
CA LEU A 95 -3.81 -5.45 17.16
C LEU A 95 -2.70 -4.95 18.07
N ASP A 96 -1.54 -4.59 17.51
CA ASP A 96 -0.43 -4.07 18.30
C ASP A 96 -0.73 -2.68 18.86
N LEU A 97 -1.44 -1.86 18.09
CA LEU A 97 -1.96 -0.59 18.59
C LEU A 97 -2.93 -0.79 19.76
N TYR A 98 -3.86 -1.75 19.64
CA TYR A 98 -4.81 -2.08 20.71
C TYR A 98 -4.12 -2.57 21.99
N ARG A 99 -3.07 -3.39 21.84
CA ARG A 99 -2.29 -3.90 22.98
C ARG A 99 -1.54 -2.80 23.72
N LYS A 100 -1.01 -1.81 23.00
CA LYS A 100 -0.25 -0.69 23.56
C LYS A 100 -1.13 0.36 24.24
N MET A 101 -2.44 0.38 23.98
CA MET A 101 -3.33 1.36 24.58
C MET A 101 -3.60 1.11 26.07
N PRO A 102 -3.61 2.16 26.91
CA PRO A 102 -4.04 2.06 28.30
C PRO A 102 -5.45 1.50 28.40
N LYS A 103 -5.70 0.66 29.42
CA LYS A 103 -7.02 0.02 29.65
C LYS A 103 -8.16 1.03 29.68
N SER A 104 -7.93 2.22 30.24
CA SER A 104 -8.92 3.31 30.33
C SER A 104 -9.41 3.86 28.99
N HIS A 105 -8.66 3.67 27.90
CA HIS A 105 -8.97 4.23 26.58
C HIS A 105 -9.44 3.17 25.56
N LYS A 106 -9.46 1.88 25.93
CA LYS A 106 -9.83 0.80 25.00
C LYS A 106 -11.26 0.87 24.49
N TRP A 107 -12.18 1.47 25.25
CA TRP A 107 -13.56 1.66 24.84
C TRP A 107 -13.69 2.62 23.64
N ALA A 108 -12.77 3.56 23.48
CA ALA A 108 -12.77 4.52 22.38
C ALA A 108 -12.11 3.94 21.09
N PHE A 109 -11.50 2.77 21.18
CA PHE A 109 -10.73 2.21 20.07
C PHE A 109 -11.55 1.91 18.80
N PRO A 110 -12.76 1.31 18.90
CA PRO A 110 -13.59 1.12 17.71
C PRO A 110 -13.90 2.45 17.03
N TRP A 111 -14.25 3.48 17.79
CA TRP A 111 -14.54 4.80 17.24
C TRP A 111 -13.33 5.41 16.53
N LEU A 112 -12.14 5.27 17.11
CA LEU A 112 -10.89 5.73 16.49
C LEU A 112 -10.62 5.04 15.14
N ILE A 113 -10.85 3.72 15.05
CA ILE A 113 -10.70 2.98 13.79
C ILE A 113 -11.69 3.50 12.74
N HIS A 114 -12.98 3.62 13.10
CA HIS A 114 -14.00 4.08 12.15
C HIS A 114 -13.70 5.51 11.67
N LEU A 115 -13.25 6.39 12.57
CA LEU A 115 -12.85 7.75 12.21
C LEU A 115 -11.64 7.75 11.25
N ALA A 116 -10.62 6.93 11.53
CA ALA A 116 -9.43 6.84 10.69
C ALA A 116 -9.77 6.30 9.29
N MET A 117 -10.60 5.25 9.22
CA MET A 117 -11.07 4.66 7.96
C MET A 117 -11.95 5.64 7.17
N GLY A 118 -12.87 6.33 7.85
CA GLY A 118 -13.71 7.36 7.24
C GLY A 118 -12.90 8.54 6.70
N LEU A 119 -11.90 9.01 7.44
CA LEU A 119 -11.01 10.07 6.98
C LEU A 119 -10.18 9.63 5.77
N ALA A 120 -9.63 8.42 5.80
CA ALA A 120 -8.92 7.84 4.65
C ALA A 120 -9.82 7.76 3.41
N ALA A 121 -11.09 7.36 3.58
CA ALA A 121 -12.07 7.33 2.49
C ALA A 121 -12.38 8.70 1.90
N VAL A 122 -12.60 9.71 2.74
CA VAL A 122 -12.82 11.08 2.27
C VAL A 122 -11.61 11.57 1.48
N VAL A 123 -10.39 11.32 1.98
CA VAL A 123 -9.15 11.69 1.27
C VAL A 123 -9.07 10.98 -0.08
N SER A 124 -9.26 9.66 -0.15
CA SER A 124 -9.24 8.90 -1.41
C SER A 124 -10.27 9.39 -2.42
N ILE A 125 -11.50 9.70 -1.98
CA ILE A 125 -12.57 10.21 -2.84
C ILE A 125 -12.22 11.60 -3.36
N VAL A 126 -11.74 12.51 -2.51
CA VAL A 126 -11.39 13.88 -2.90
C VAL A 126 -10.25 13.89 -3.92
N PHE A 127 -9.19 13.10 -3.69
CA PHE A 127 -8.08 13.02 -4.64
C PHE A 127 -8.48 12.31 -5.93
N GLY A 128 -9.29 11.25 -5.86
CA GLY A 128 -9.84 10.57 -7.03
C GLY A 128 -10.67 11.53 -7.89
N TYR A 129 -11.61 12.24 -7.27
CA TYR A 129 -12.47 13.22 -7.93
C TYR A 129 -11.67 14.38 -8.52
N ALA A 130 -10.74 14.94 -7.76
CA ALA A 130 -9.90 16.05 -8.24
C ALA A 130 -9.09 15.63 -9.47
N ARG A 131 -8.55 14.40 -9.47
CA ARG A 131 -7.80 13.88 -10.61
C ARG A 131 -8.67 13.70 -11.85
N THR A 132 -9.83 13.05 -11.70
CA THR A 132 -10.71 12.74 -12.84
C THR A 132 -11.30 13.99 -13.49
N HIS A 133 -11.61 15.03 -12.71
CA HIS A 133 -12.29 16.22 -13.22
C HIS A 133 -11.40 17.43 -13.50
N HIS A 134 -10.23 17.56 -12.86
CA HIS A 134 -9.44 18.79 -12.93
C HIS A 134 -8.04 18.62 -13.50
N ILE A 135 -7.43 17.43 -13.43
CA ILE A 135 -6.00 17.26 -13.73
C ILE A 135 -5.77 16.60 -15.08
N ALA A 136 -6.40 15.45 -15.35
CA ALA A 136 -6.21 14.72 -16.61
C ALA A 136 -7.41 13.81 -16.91
N PRO A 137 -8.50 14.34 -17.50
CA PRO A 137 -9.71 13.57 -17.78
C PRO A 137 -9.51 12.47 -18.84
N GLN A 138 -8.45 12.55 -19.66
CA GLN A 138 -8.22 11.65 -20.79
C GLN A 138 -7.20 10.53 -20.50
N ASP A 139 -6.38 10.65 -19.44
CA ASP A 139 -5.30 9.71 -19.12
C ASP A 139 -5.31 9.32 -17.64
N VAL A 140 -6.43 8.78 -17.15
CA VAL A 140 -6.49 8.18 -15.81
C VAL A 140 -5.85 6.80 -15.87
N THR A 141 -4.52 6.78 -16.01
CA THR A 141 -3.73 5.56 -15.83
C THR A 141 -3.67 5.21 -14.33
N GLY A 142 -3.60 3.92 -14.01
CA GLY A 142 -3.58 3.46 -12.61
C GLY A 142 -2.35 3.92 -11.80
N ASN A 143 -1.40 4.63 -12.43
CA ASN A 143 -0.33 5.35 -11.76
C ASN A 143 -0.59 6.87 -11.77
N ALA A 144 -0.70 7.48 -10.60
CA ALA A 144 -0.89 8.93 -10.44
C ALA A 144 0.30 9.78 -10.88
N PHE A 145 1.48 9.16 -11.01
CA PHE A 145 2.70 9.84 -11.41
C PHE A 145 2.97 9.75 -12.92
N VAL A 146 2.26 8.88 -13.64
CA VAL A 146 2.36 8.78 -15.09
C VAL A 146 1.62 9.97 -15.71
N GLY A 147 2.33 10.75 -16.51
CA GLY A 147 1.81 11.98 -17.11
C GLY A 147 2.06 13.25 -16.30
N LEU A 148 2.75 13.16 -15.15
CA LEU A 148 3.25 14.35 -14.47
C LEU A 148 4.28 15.07 -15.36
N ASN A 149 4.04 16.35 -15.59
CA ASN A 149 4.99 17.24 -16.21
C ASN A 149 6.16 17.49 -15.23
N ILE A 150 7.21 16.69 -15.36
CA ILE A 150 8.45 16.80 -14.59
C ILE A 150 9.08 18.20 -14.76
N ILE A 151 8.63 19.07 -15.66
CA ILE A 151 9.09 20.46 -15.74
C ILE A 151 8.50 21.32 -14.59
N SER A 152 7.32 20.99 -14.07
CA SER A 152 6.68 21.74 -13.01
C SER A 152 7.33 21.51 -11.64
N ASN A 153 7.73 22.59 -10.96
CA ASN A 153 8.35 22.52 -9.64
C ASN A 153 7.43 21.91 -8.58
N SER A 154 6.12 22.12 -8.65
CA SER A 154 5.17 21.56 -7.68
C SER A 154 5.11 20.03 -7.74
N GLU A 155 5.16 19.47 -8.95
CA GLU A 155 5.12 18.03 -9.17
C GLU A 155 6.43 17.35 -8.75
N ARG A 156 7.57 18.00 -9.02
CA ARG A 156 8.89 17.56 -8.50
C ARG A 156 8.91 17.51 -6.99
N ILE A 157 8.38 18.53 -6.32
CA ILE A 157 8.30 18.58 -4.86
C ILE A 157 7.41 17.45 -4.35
N GLY A 158 6.26 17.21 -4.97
CA GLY A 158 5.36 16.10 -4.63
C GLY A 158 6.06 14.73 -4.75
N LEU A 159 6.76 14.50 -5.87
CA LEU A 159 7.52 13.28 -6.10
C LEU A 159 8.67 13.12 -5.10
N LEU A 160 9.37 14.21 -4.77
CA LEU A 160 10.44 14.20 -3.77
C LEU A 160 9.90 13.86 -2.39
N ILE A 161 8.79 14.45 -1.97
CA ILE A 161 8.14 14.14 -0.68
C ILE A 161 7.74 12.66 -0.66
N PHE A 162 7.11 12.17 -1.72
CA PHE A 162 6.74 10.76 -1.83
C PHE A 162 7.98 9.85 -1.72
N ALA A 163 9.05 10.16 -2.45
CA ALA A 163 10.30 9.41 -2.41
C ALA A 163 10.92 9.40 -1.01
N VAL A 164 10.98 10.54 -0.32
CA VAL A 164 11.50 10.64 1.06
C VAL A 164 10.66 9.81 2.03
N VAL A 165 9.33 9.88 1.92
CA VAL A 165 8.42 9.08 2.76
C VAL A 165 8.60 7.58 2.47
N ALA A 166 8.68 7.19 1.19
CA ALA A 166 8.88 5.80 0.80
C ALA A 166 10.22 5.25 1.30
N LEU A 167 11.32 6.01 1.13
CA LEU A 167 12.65 5.65 1.61
C LEU A 167 12.68 5.49 3.13
N GLY A 168 11.95 6.31 3.88
CA GLY A 168 11.82 6.17 5.33
C GLY A 168 11.03 4.93 5.76
N LYS A 169 10.10 4.44 4.92
CA LYS A 169 9.24 3.29 5.22
C LYS A 169 9.84 1.94 4.81
N ILE A 170 10.75 1.92 3.83
CA ILE A 170 11.40 0.69 3.35
C ILE A 170 12.11 -0.08 4.50
N PRO A 171 12.96 0.55 5.34
CA PRO A 171 13.66 -0.17 6.41
C PRO A 171 12.71 -0.83 7.41
N GLU A 172 11.62 -0.13 7.77
CA GLU A 172 10.61 -0.65 8.71
C GLU A 172 9.86 -1.85 8.11
N THR A 173 9.55 -1.77 6.81
CA THR A 173 8.86 -2.84 6.09
C THR A 173 9.74 -4.09 5.97
N ILE A 174 11.01 -3.91 5.60
CA ILE A 174 11.98 -5.01 5.53
C ILE A 174 12.18 -5.63 6.91
N ARG A 175 12.26 -4.82 7.98
CA ARG A 175 12.40 -5.32 9.36
C ARG A 175 11.21 -6.20 9.76
N SER A 176 9.98 -5.77 9.45
CA SER A 176 8.78 -6.56 9.74
C SER A 176 8.79 -7.89 8.98
N LEU A 177 9.09 -7.85 7.68
CA LEU A 177 9.15 -9.06 6.84
C LEU A 177 10.25 -10.02 7.28
N ARG A 178 11.41 -9.49 7.66
CA ARG A 178 12.53 -10.25 8.21
C ARG A 178 12.12 -11.00 9.49
N SER A 179 11.43 -10.32 10.41
CA SER A 179 10.95 -10.96 11.64
C SER A 179 9.92 -12.06 11.39
N LEU A 180 9.12 -11.94 10.32
CA LEU A 180 8.16 -12.96 9.91
C LEU A 180 8.87 -14.18 9.33
N VAL A 181 9.84 -13.98 8.43
CA VAL A 181 10.64 -15.06 7.84
C VAL A 181 11.37 -15.85 8.92
N GLY A 182 11.97 -15.16 9.91
CA GLY A 182 12.62 -15.82 11.05
C GLY A 182 11.68 -16.70 11.87
N ARG A 183 10.45 -16.25 12.12
CA ARG A 183 9.43 -17.04 12.84
C ARG A 183 9.02 -18.29 12.07
N ILE A 184 8.75 -18.15 10.77
CA ILE A 184 8.38 -19.28 9.90
C ILE A 184 9.54 -20.27 9.82
N ALA A 185 10.77 -19.79 9.69
CA ALA A 185 11.95 -20.65 9.63
C ALA A 185 12.14 -21.47 10.92
N MET A 186 11.94 -20.87 12.09
CA MET A 186 12.00 -21.58 13.38
C MET A 186 10.91 -22.65 13.49
N GLU A 187 9.69 -22.35 13.05
CA GLU A 187 8.55 -23.29 13.14
C GLU A 187 8.67 -24.46 12.16
N VAL A 188 9.22 -24.23 10.96
CA VAL A 188 9.37 -25.27 9.93
C VAL A 188 10.60 -26.15 10.16
N MET A 189 11.70 -25.58 10.66
CA MET A 189 12.98 -26.30 10.71
C MET A 189 13.27 -27.01 12.03
N ASP A 190 12.47 -26.86 13.09
CA ASP A 190 12.50 -27.64 14.35
C ASP A 190 13.89 -27.98 14.94
N ILE A 191 14.91 -27.16 14.66
CA ILE A 191 16.29 -27.38 15.09
C ILE A 191 16.63 -26.32 16.14
N GLU A 192 16.76 -26.74 17.40
CA GLU A 192 17.20 -25.91 18.53
C GLU A 192 18.59 -25.28 18.33
N SER A 193 19.40 -25.75 17.37
CA SER A 193 20.71 -25.17 17.05
C SER A 193 20.67 -23.89 16.19
N ILE A 194 19.48 -23.33 15.92
CA ILE A 194 19.27 -22.27 14.92
C ILE A 194 19.46 -20.84 15.48
N MET A 195 19.67 -20.62 16.78
CA MET A 195 19.84 -19.25 17.30
C MET A 195 20.91 -18.44 16.53
N ASP A 196 22.07 -19.03 16.22
CA ASP A 196 23.10 -18.39 15.38
C ASP A 196 22.70 -18.32 13.89
N THR A 197 21.94 -19.29 13.39
CA THR A 197 21.47 -19.34 12.00
C THR A 197 20.39 -18.30 11.72
N THR A 198 19.63 -17.85 12.73
CA THR A 198 18.60 -16.81 12.54
C THR A 198 19.22 -15.48 12.11
N GLU A 199 20.31 -15.05 12.74
CA GLU A 199 20.98 -13.79 12.38
C GLU A 199 21.53 -13.84 10.94
N ILE A 200 22.11 -14.99 10.55
CA ILE A 200 22.61 -15.21 9.19
C ILE A 200 21.45 -15.17 8.18
N LEU A 201 20.34 -15.87 8.47
CA LEU A 201 19.16 -15.87 7.62
C LEU A 201 18.55 -14.46 7.50
N GLU A 202 18.55 -13.68 8.59
CA GLU A 202 18.08 -12.30 8.60
C GLU A 202 18.93 -11.38 7.71
N VAL A 203 20.25 -11.56 7.73
CA VAL A 203 21.20 -10.82 6.88
C VAL A 203 21.04 -11.19 5.41
N ILE A 204 20.78 -12.46 5.08
CA ILE A 204 20.59 -12.94 3.70
C ILE A 204 19.21 -12.56 3.15
N ALA A 205 18.15 -12.61 3.97
CA ALA A 205 16.80 -12.30 3.53
C ALA A 205 16.65 -10.86 3.04
N SER A 206 17.32 -9.91 3.70
CA SER A 206 17.22 -8.48 3.38
C SER A 206 17.66 -8.12 1.95
N PRO A 207 18.88 -8.49 1.47
CA PRO A 207 19.29 -8.26 0.09
C PRO A 207 18.47 -9.08 -0.91
N MET A 208 18.01 -10.29 -0.56
CA MET A 208 17.13 -11.07 -1.44
C MET A 208 15.79 -10.37 -1.68
N LEU A 209 15.20 -9.80 -0.62
CA LEU A 209 13.96 -9.02 -0.71
C LEU A 209 14.15 -7.72 -1.49
N LEU A 210 15.29 -7.05 -1.32
CA LEU A 210 15.59 -5.83 -2.09
C LEU A 210 15.85 -6.16 -3.57
N ALA A 211 16.56 -7.25 -3.85
CA ALA A 211 16.81 -7.72 -5.20
C ALA A 211 15.51 -8.11 -5.91
N SER A 212 14.62 -8.85 -5.23
CA SER A 212 13.32 -9.22 -5.81
C SER A 212 12.44 -8.00 -6.07
N ALA A 213 12.38 -7.04 -5.14
CA ALA A 213 11.67 -5.77 -5.35
C ALA A 213 12.26 -4.98 -6.53
N THR A 214 13.58 -4.97 -6.69
CA THR A 214 14.26 -4.31 -7.82
C THR A 214 13.93 -4.99 -9.15
N ILE A 215 13.95 -6.32 -9.19
CA ILE A 215 13.57 -7.08 -10.38
C ILE A 215 12.12 -6.76 -10.78
N ILE A 216 11.19 -6.79 -9.82
CA ILE A 216 9.78 -6.46 -10.05
C ILE A 216 9.64 -5.03 -10.59
N ALA A 217 10.35 -4.07 -10.01
CA ALA A 217 10.32 -2.67 -10.46
C ALA A 217 10.89 -2.48 -11.88
N LEU A 218 11.84 -3.32 -12.30
CA LEU A 218 12.41 -3.28 -13.65
C LEU A 218 11.54 -4.02 -14.68
N THR A 219 10.83 -5.08 -14.28
CA THR A 219 10.02 -5.89 -15.19
C THR A 219 8.63 -5.33 -15.40
N ILE A 220 8.00 -4.78 -14.37
CA ILE A 220 6.61 -4.29 -14.44
C ILE A 220 6.60 -2.77 -14.44
N ARG A 221 6.25 -2.18 -15.58
CA ARG A 221 6.14 -0.72 -15.74
C ARG A 221 4.83 -0.14 -15.22
N ASP A 222 3.79 -0.97 -15.13
CA ASP A 222 2.46 -0.55 -14.71
C ASP A 222 2.22 -0.89 -13.24
N LEU A 223 2.18 0.15 -12.40
CA LEU A 223 1.92 0.02 -10.97
C LEU A 223 0.52 -0.53 -10.70
N ALA A 224 -0.45 -0.25 -11.58
CA ALA A 224 -1.82 -0.73 -11.45
C ALA A 224 -1.86 -2.25 -11.40
N LYS A 225 -1.14 -2.90 -12.31
CA LYS A 225 -1.03 -4.37 -12.38
C LYS A 225 -0.47 -4.97 -11.09
N ILE A 226 0.55 -4.33 -10.49
CA ILE A 226 1.10 -4.78 -9.21
C ILE A 226 0.07 -4.60 -8.09
N THR A 227 -0.59 -3.45 -8.02
CA THR A 227 -1.60 -3.18 -6.98
C THR A 227 -2.81 -4.09 -7.10
N ASP A 228 -3.22 -4.44 -8.32
CA ASP A 228 -4.33 -5.35 -8.60
C ASP A 228 -3.98 -6.78 -8.17
N LEU A 229 -2.76 -7.22 -8.51
CA LEU A 229 -2.24 -8.52 -8.11
C LEU A 229 -2.12 -8.63 -6.59
N LEU A 230 -1.55 -7.61 -5.94
CA LEU A 230 -1.39 -7.58 -4.49
C LEU A 230 -2.74 -7.45 -3.78
N GLY A 231 -3.65 -6.63 -4.30
CA GLY A 231 -4.99 -6.44 -3.77
C GLY A 231 -5.83 -7.72 -3.86
N SER A 232 -5.84 -8.37 -5.02
CA SER A 232 -6.58 -9.62 -5.25
C SER A 232 -6.05 -10.80 -4.44
N SER A 233 -4.75 -10.82 -4.15
CA SER A 233 -4.13 -11.81 -3.28
C SER A 233 -4.19 -11.39 -1.80
N SER A 234 -3.19 -10.65 -1.35
CA SER A 234 -2.97 -10.30 0.05
C SER A 234 -4.07 -9.40 0.63
N GLY A 235 -4.58 -8.45 -0.15
CA GLY A 235 -5.64 -7.53 0.29
C GLY A 235 -6.90 -8.30 0.67
N VAL A 236 -7.43 -9.11 -0.25
CA VAL A 236 -8.61 -9.96 -0.06
C VAL A 236 -8.38 -11.01 1.04
N LEU A 237 -7.22 -11.69 1.01
CA LEU A 237 -6.89 -12.73 1.99
C LEU A 237 -6.94 -12.17 3.42
N LEU A 238 -6.31 -11.01 3.65
CA LEU A 238 -6.15 -10.47 5.00
C LEU A 238 -7.35 -9.64 5.48
N SER A 239 -8.13 -9.06 4.57
CA SER A 239 -9.30 -8.23 4.94
C SER A 239 -10.61 -9.04 5.01
N LEU A 240 -10.76 -10.11 4.23
CA LEU A 240 -12.00 -10.88 4.16
C LEU A 240 -11.81 -12.32 4.62
N VAL A 241 -10.88 -13.05 4.00
CA VAL A 241 -10.74 -14.50 4.22
C VAL A 241 -10.29 -14.81 5.64
N LEU A 242 -9.20 -14.20 6.09
CA LEU A 242 -8.65 -14.46 7.41
C LEU A 242 -9.61 -14.04 8.54
N PRO A 243 -10.20 -12.82 8.56
CA PRO A 243 -11.19 -12.46 9.56
C PRO A 243 -12.45 -13.34 9.51
N GLY A 244 -12.92 -13.71 8.31
CA GLY A 244 -14.07 -14.60 8.14
C GLY A 244 -13.84 -16.00 8.70
N LEU A 245 -12.66 -16.59 8.44
CA LEU A 245 -12.25 -17.89 8.98
C LEU A 245 -12.06 -17.84 10.50
N VAL A 246 -11.40 -16.81 11.02
CA VAL A 246 -11.21 -16.61 12.46
C VAL A 246 -12.57 -16.45 13.16
N TYR A 247 -13.48 -15.67 12.57
CA TYR A 247 -14.84 -15.52 13.08
C TYR A 247 -15.55 -16.88 13.10
N ALA A 248 -15.57 -17.61 11.99
CA ALA A 248 -16.20 -18.93 11.92
C ALA A 248 -15.60 -19.93 12.93
N ALA A 249 -14.28 -19.88 13.19
CA ALA A 249 -13.58 -20.74 14.14
C ALA A 249 -13.88 -20.38 15.61
N ILE A 250 -13.97 -19.09 15.94
CA ILE A 250 -14.36 -18.65 17.29
C ILE A 250 -15.77 -19.16 17.61
N TYR A 251 -16.68 -19.09 16.65
CA TYR A 251 -18.06 -19.60 16.80
C TYR A 251 -18.19 -21.12 16.53
N SER A 252 -17.11 -21.87 16.35
CA SER A 252 -17.17 -23.34 16.24
C SER A 252 -16.62 -24.06 17.47
N THR A 253 -15.94 -23.36 18.37
CA THR A 253 -15.36 -24.00 19.56
C THR A 253 -16.43 -24.25 20.63
N PRO A 254 -16.60 -25.50 21.11
CA PRO A 254 -17.66 -25.90 22.03
C PRO A 254 -17.43 -25.45 23.49
N TYR A 255 -16.42 -24.62 23.75
CA TYR A 255 -16.06 -24.17 25.10
C TYR A 255 -16.99 -23.11 25.70
N LEU A 256 -17.88 -22.53 24.88
CA LEU A 256 -18.96 -21.67 25.33
C LEU A 256 -20.25 -22.51 25.42
N ASP A 257 -20.36 -23.33 26.46
CA ASP A 257 -21.55 -24.14 26.79
C ASP A 257 -22.72 -23.23 27.23
N ILE A 258 -23.25 -22.46 26.28
CA ILE A 258 -24.43 -21.59 26.45
C ILE A 258 -25.61 -22.33 25.83
N LYS A 259 -26.25 -23.18 26.64
CA LYS A 259 -27.36 -24.09 26.27
C LYS A 259 -28.63 -23.45 25.67
N ASP A 260 -28.73 -22.11 25.63
CA ASP A 260 -29.96 -21.42 25.22
C ASP A 260 -29.84 -20.58 23.91
N HIS A 261 -28.77 -20.75 23.11
CA HIS A 261 -28.51 -19.87 21.95
C HIS A 261 -28.33 -20.53 20.56
N ASP A 262 -28.76 -21.78 20.38
CA ASP A 262 -28.47 -22.59 19.18
C ASP A 262 -28.81 -21.95 17.83
N LYS A 263 -29.94 -21.21 17.70
CA LYS A 263 -30.34 -20.63 16.40
C LYS A 263 -29.50 -19.41 16.00
N ARG A 264 -29.14 -18.55 16.95
CA ARG A 264 -28.38 -17.31 16.66
C ARG A 264 -26.92 -17.62 16.38
N TRP A 265 -26.40 -18.64 17.05
CA TRP A 265 -25.02 -19.11 16.93
C TRP A 265 -24.68 -19.62 15.51
N ASN A 266 -25.59 -20.40 14.91
CA ASN A 266 -25.44 -20.89 13.55
C ASN A 266 -25.39 -19.76 12.51
N GLY A 267 -26.10 -18.65 12.76
CA GLY A 267 -26.08 -17.47 11.89
C GLY A 267 -24.71 -16.77 11.86
N HIS A 268 -24.06 -16.63 13.02
CA HIS A 268 -22.72 -16.00 13.10
C HIS A 268 -21.65 -16.87 12.42
N ARG A 269 -21.69 -18.18 12.64
CA ARG A 269 -20.77 -19.11 11.96
C ARG A 269 -20.95 -19.08 10.44
N LEU A 270 -22.21 -19.12 9.97
CA LEU A 270 -22.52 -19.01 8.55
C LEU A 270 -22.07 -17.65 7.98
N GLY A 271 -22.24 -16.57 8.74
CA GLY A 271 -21.76 -15.24 8.38
C GLY A 271 -20.25 -15.19 8.16
N GLY A 272 -19.46 -15.67 9.11
CA GLY A 272 -17.99 -15.74 8.97
C GLY A 272 -17.55 -16.58 7.77
N PHE A 273 -18.17 -17.75 7.59
CA PHE A 273 -17.91 -18.60 6.43
C PHE A 273 -18.27 -17.91 5.11
N SER A 274 -19.43 -17.25 5.04
CA SER A 274 -19.87 -16.53 3.84
C SER A 274 -18.92 -15.40 3.44
N ILE A 275 -18.39 -14.65 4.41
CA ILE A 275 -17.39 -13.60 4.18
C ILE A 275 -16.10 -14.22 3.63
N ALA A 276 -15.65 -15.35 4.19
CA ALA A 276 -14.46 -16.02 3.73
C ALA A 276 -14.62 -16.57 2.30
N THR A 277 -15.73 -17.24 1.99
CA THR A 277 -16.02 -17.76 0.65
C THR A 277 -16.17 -16.62 -0.36
N PHE A 278 -16.84 -15.53 0.01
CA PHE A 278 -16.94 -14.33 -0.83
C PHE A 278 -15.56 -13.75 -1.12
N GLY A 279 -14.71 -13.63 -0.09
CA GLY A 279 -13.32 -13.22 -0.24
C GLY A 279 -12.57 -14.10 -1.22
N VAL A 280 -12.59 -15.43 -1.05
CA VAL A 280 -11.91 -16.35 -1.98
C VAL A 280 -12.39 -16.16 -3.41
N GLY A 281 -13.71 -16.07 -3.64
CA GLY A 281 -14.27 -15.83 -4.97
C GLY A 281 -13.79 -14.51 -5.58
N LEU A 282 -13.84 -13.42 -4.82
CA LEU A 282 -13.37 -12.11 -5.27
C LEU A 282 -11.87 -12.11 -5.60
N GLY A 283 -11.06 -12.75 -4.75
CA GLY A 283 -9.62 -12.88 -4.95
C GLY A 283 -9.28 -13.69 -6.18
N THR A 284 -9.97 -14.82 -6.41
CA THR A 284 -9.78 -15.64 -7.63
C THR A 284 -10.18 -14.87 -8.89
N ILE A 285 -11.32 -14.19 -8.90
CA ILE A 285 -11.78 -13.40 -10.06
C ILE A 285 -10.79 -12.27 -10.36
N GLY A 286 -10.40 -11.48 -9.34
CA GLY A 286 -9.45 -10.39 -9.51
C GLY A 286 -8.06 -10.88 -9.96
N PHE A 287 -7.59 -11.99 -9.41
CA PHE A 287 -6.32 -12.60 -9.79
C PHE A 287 -6.34 -13.06 -11.25
N LEU A 288 -7.37 -13.80 -11.67
CA LEU A 288 -7.51 -14.26 -13.05
C LEU A 288 -7.63 -13.07 -14.02
N ALA A 289 -8.44 -12.07 -13.69
CA ALA A 289 -8.55 -10.85 -14.50
C ALA A 289 -7.20 -10.13 -14.65
N THR A 290 -6.41 -10.07 -13.58
CA THR A 290 -5.07 -9.48 -13.61
C THR A 290 -4.12 -10.32 -14.46
N VAL A 291 -4.11 -11.64 -14.31
CA VAL A 291 -3.18 -12.53 -15.05
C VAL A 291 -3.52 -12.58 -16.54
N PHE A 292 -4.81 -12.61 -16.92
CA PHE A 292 -5.21 -12.65 -18.32
C PHE A 292 -5.17 -11.29 -19.03
N SER A 293 -4.99 -10.20 -18.29
CA SER A 293 -4.77 -8.85 -18.87
C SER A 293 -3.29 -8.50 -19.06
N TRP A 294 -2.39 -9.45 -18.78
CA TRP A 294 -0.96 -9.37 -19.08
C TRP A 294 -0.63 -9.95 -20.44
#